data_AF-A0A1D9H521-F1
#
_entry.id   AF-A0A1D9H521-F1
#
_cell.length_a   1.000
_cell.length_b   1.000
_cell.length_c   1.000
_cell.angle_alpha   90.00
_cell.angle_beta   90.00
_cell.angle_gamma   90.00
#
_symmetry.space_group_name_H-M   'P 1'
#
loop_
_entity.id
_entity.type
_entity.pdbx_description
1 polymer ?
#
loop_
_entity_poly.entity_id
_entity_poly.type
_entity_poly.pdbx_seq_one_letter_code
_entity_poly.pdbx_strand_id
1 'polypeptide(L)'
;MRHLYRLAAWAALALLAGACASYRYIPPQTAAGRQCVTTCDTNKQLCAAGKEQTAAVKAQACETRRATQLSACLAVAGNDKAAREQCAKKVGYCSTYADTSACDEGYRSCYVQCGGQVVLEED
;
A
#
# COMPACT_ATOMS: atom_id res chain seq x y z
N MET A 1 -11.11 -43.09 4.92
CA MET A 1 -11.53 -42.56 3.60
C MET A 1 -12.01 -41.10 3.64
N ARG A 2 -12.90 -40.70 4.56
CA ARG A 2 -13.43 -39.32 4.66
C ARG A 2 -12.37 -38.22 4.93
N HIS A 3 -11.29 -38.55 5.65
CA HIS A 3 -10.18 -37.62 5.91
C HIS A 3 -9.24 -37.43 4.72
N LEU A 4 -9.06 -38.48 3.89
CA LEU A 4 -8.27 -38.40 2.65
C LEU A 4 -8.97 -37.51 1.61
N TYR A 5 -10.30 -37.60 1.50
CA TYR A 5 -11.09 -36.70 0.65
C TYR A 5 -11.04 -35.23 1.11
N ARG A 6 -11.03 -34.99 2.43
CA ARG A 6 -10.89 -33.63 2.97
C ARG A 6 -9.51 -33.06 2.68
N LEU A 7 -8.45 -33.83 2.87
CA LEU A 7 -7.08 -33.40 2.56
C LEU A 7 -6.90 -33.12 1.06
N ALA A 8 -7.48 -33.96 0.19
CA ALA A 8 -7.47 -33.75 -1.25
C ALA A 8 -8.24 -32.48 -1.66
N ALA A 9 -9.38 -32.20 -1.04
CA ALA A 9 -10.14 -30.97 -1.28
C ALA A 9 -9.40 -29.71 -0.82
N TRP A 10 -8.72 -29.75 0.33
CA TRP A 10 -7.89 -28.62 0.79
C TRP A 10 -6.65 -28.42 -0.10
N ALA A 11 -6.04 -29.49 -0.58
CA ALA A 11 -4.93 -29.42 -1.54
C ALA A 11 -5.37 -28.82 -2.88
N ALA A 12 -6.55 -29.20 -3.39
CA ALA A 12 -7.10 -28.62 -4.62
C ALA A 12 -7.47 -27.14 -4.46
N LEU A 13 -8.02 -26.74 -3.30
CA LEU A 13 -8.33 -25.33 -3.01
C LEU A 13 -7.06 -24.48 -2.88
N ALA A 14 -6.00 -25.02 -2.28
CA ALA A 14 -4.70 -24.35 -2.17
C ALA A 14 -4.01 -24.17 -3.54
N LEU A 15 -4.15 -25.13 -4.44
CA LEU A 15 -3.66 -25.02 -5.83
C LEU A 15 -4.39 -23.94 -6.63
N LEU A 16 -5.70 -23.77 -6.43
CA LEU A 16 -6.49 -22.72 -7.10
C LEU A 16 -6.22 -21.31 -6.53
N ALA A 17 -5.80 -21.20 -5.28
CA ALA A 17 -5.47 -19.92 -4.64
C ALA A 17 -4.05 -19.43 -4.95
N GLY A 18 -3.23 -20.22 -5.64
CA GLY A 18 -1.82 -19.94 -5.92
C GLY A 18 -1.54 -19.22 -7.25
N ALA A 19 -2.55 -18.90 -8.05
CA ALA A 19 -2.36 -18.19 -9.32
C ALA A 19 -1.88 -16.75 -9.04
N CYS A 20 -0.57 -16.55 -9.10
CA CYS A 20 0.06 -15.25 -8.94
C CYS A 20 -0.13 -14.49 -10.25
N ALA A 21 -1.20 -13.71 -10.37
CA ALA A 21 -1.44 -12.89 -11.56
C ALA A 21 -0.32 -11.86 -11.71
N SER A 22 0.61 -12.12 -12.62
CA SER A 22 1.66 -11.17 -12.98
C SER A 22 1.26 -10.40 -14.23
N TYR A 23 1.72 -9.16 -14.37
CA TYR A 23 1.39 -8.32 -15.53
C TYR A 23 2.64 -8.11 -16.37
N ARG A 24 2.55 -8.46 -17.65
CA ARG A 24 3.60 -8.18 -18.63
C ARG A 24 3.23 -6.97 -19.47
N TYR A 25 4.16 -6.04 -19.60
CA TYR A 25 4.00 -4.79 -20.33
C TYR A 25 4.73 -4.88 -21.67
N ILE A 26 3.98 -4.85 -22.77
CA ILE A 26 4.52 -4.88 -24.13
C ILE A 26 4.57 -3.44 -24.66
N PRO A 27 5.78 -2.89 -24.94
CA PRO A 27 5.92 -1.50 -25.33
C PRO A 27 5.36 -1.21 -26.72
N PRO A 28 4.90 0.03 -26.98
CA PRO A 28 4.44 0.45 -28.30
C PRO A 28 5.57 0.41 -29.35
N GLN A 29 5.21 0.00 -30.57
CA GLN A 29 6.14 -0.15 -31.69
C GLN A 29 6.62 1.20 -32.26
N THR A 30 5.84 2.27 -32.08
CA THR A 30 6.15 3.59 -32.61
C THR A 30 7.06 4.37 -31.67
N ALA A 31 7.94 5.22 -32.23
CA ALA A 31 8.79 6.11 -31.42
C ALA A 31 7.95 7.09 -30.58
N ALA A 32 6.86 7.60 -31.16
CA ALA A 32 5.91 8.47 -30.46
C ALA A 32 5.24 7.76 -29.27
N GLY A 33 4.84 6.49 -29.43
CA GLY A 33 4.26 5.72 -28.33
C GLY A 33 5.26 5.48 -27.20
N ARG A 34 6.52 5.18 -27.51
CA ARG A 34 7.56 5.01 -26.48
C ARG A 34 7.80 6.30 -25.71
N GLN A 35 7.83 7.44 -26.40
CA GLN A 35 7.94 8.74 -25.74
C GLN A 35 6.72 9.04 -24.86
N CYS A 36 5.52 8.67 -25.30
CA CYS A 36 4.29 8.79 -24.51
C CYS A 36 4.38 7.97 -23.21
N VAL A 37 4.90 6.74 -23.26
CA VAL A 37 5.10 5.89 -22.07
C VAL A 37 6.07 6.51 -21.06
N THR A 38 7.14 7.17 -21.50
CA THR A 38 8.04 7.92 -20.60
C THR A 38 7.30 8.99 -19.79
N THR A 39 6.30 9.64 -20.40
CA THR A 39 5.42 10.58 -19.69
C THR A 39 4.54 9.85 -18.67
N CYS A 40 4.03 8.66 -19.01
CA CYS A 40 3.29 7.82 -18.07
C CYS A 40 4.15 7.42 -16.86
N ASP A 41 5.42 7.03 -17.08
CA ASP A 41 6.36 6.67 -16.01
C ASP A 41 6.60 7.86 -15.07
N THR A 42 6.81 9.05 -15.65
CA THR A 42 6.98 10.30 -14.89
C THR A 42 5.73 10.60 -14.05
N ASN A 43 4.54 10.49 -14.64
CA ASN A 43 3.28 10.71 -13.93
C ASN A 43 3.06 9.70 -12.80
N LYS A 44 3.43 8.44 -13.00
CA LYS A 44 3.38 7.40 -11.97
C LYS A 44 4.28 7.75 -10.79
N GLN A 45 5.52 8.15 -11.05
CA GLN A 45 6.47 8.55 -10.00
C GLN A 45 5.97 9.76 -9.22
N LEU A 46 5.44 10.78 -9.91
CA LEU A 46 4.85 11.95 -9.26
C LEU A 46 3.64 11.59 -8.38
N CYS A 47 2.78 10.69 -8.87
CA CYS A 47 1.65 10.18 -8.09
C CYS A 47 2.13 9.46 -6.82
N ALA A 48 3.09 8.53 -6.95
CA ALA A 48 3.62 7.77 -5.82
C ALA A 48 4.27 8.69 -4.78
N ALA A 49 5.13 9.62 -5.22
CA ALA A 49 5.76 10.61 -4.35
C ALA A 49 4.72 11.48 -3.62
N GLY A 50 3.64 11.88 -4.30
CA GLY A 50 2.55 12.64 -3.68
C GLY A 50 1.80 11.83 -2.61
N LYS A 51 1.57 10.54 -2.84
CA LYS A 51 0.94 9.62 -1.86
C LYS A 51 1.84 9.40 -0.65
N GLU A 52 3.13 9.19 -0.88
CA GLU A 52 4.14 9.06 0.18
C GLU A 52 4.27 10.33 1.00
N GLN A 53 4.33 11.49 0.36
CA GLN A 53 4.37 12.78 1.06
C GLN A 53 3.12 12.98 1.93
N THR A 54 1.94 12.63 1.40
CA THR A 54 0.68 12.71 2.16
C THR A 54 0.70 11.77 3.36
N ALA A 55 1.19 10.55 3.18
CA ALA A 55 1.33 9.57 4.25
C ALA A 55 2.32 10.05 5.33
N ALA A 56 3.46 10.60 4.92
CA ALA A 56 4.47 11.16 5.82
C ALA A 56 3.91 12.32 6.67
N VAL A 57 3.19 13.25 6.04
CA VAL A 57 2.54 14.37 6.75
C VAL A 57 1.49 13.87 7.75
N LYS A 58 0.68 12.89 7.35
CA LYS A 58 -0.31 12.27 8.26
C LYS A 58 0.36 11.56 9.43
N ALA A 59 1.44 10.83 9.19
CA ALA A 59 2.23 10.17 10.23
C ALA A 59 2.81 11.19 11.22
N GLN A 60 3.46 12.25 10.71
CA GLN A 60 4.00 13.32 11.54
C GLN A 60 2.93 14.05 12.36
N ALA A 61 1.79 14.36 11.75
CA ALA A 61 0.66 14.98 12.44
C ALA A 61 0.09 14.06 13.53
N CYS A 62 0.03 12.76 13.28
CA CYS A 62 -0.37 11.78 14.30
C CYS A 62 0.60 11.75 15.47
N GLU A 63 1.91 11.62 15.20
CA GLU A 63 2.93 11.58 16.26
C GLU A 63 2.97 12.86 17.08
N THR A 64 2.77 14.02 16.44
CA THR A 64 2.69 15.31 17.13
C THR A 64 1.48 15.35 18.07
N ARG A 65 0.30 14.91 17.60
CA ARG A 65 -0.90 14.83 18.44
C ARG A 65 -0.71 13.87 19.60
N ARG A 66 -0.10 12.71 19.34
CA ARG A 66 0.23 11.70 20.34
C ARG A 66 1.16 12.25 21.41
N ALA A 67 2.23 12.93 21.02
CA ALA A 67 3.18 13.55 21.93
C ALA A 67 2.50 14.58 22.84
N THR A 68 1.63 15.43 22.27
CA THR A 68 0.87 16.44 23.02
C THR A 68 -0.14 15.81 23.98
N GLN A 69 -0.86 14.76 23.57
CA GLN A 69 -1.79 14.04 24.45
C GLN A 69 -1.06 13.34 25.60
N LEU A 70 0.09 12.72 25.29
CA LEU A 70 0.91 12.05 26.29
C LEU A 70 1.47 13.06 27.30
N SER A 71 2.02 14.19 26.85
CA SER A 71 2.56 15.22 27.74
C SER A 71 1.48 15.82 28.63
N ALA A 72 0.31 16.12 28.09
CA ALA A 72 -0.83 16.62 28.86
C ALA A 72 -1.29 15.59 29.92
N CYS A 73 -1.40 14.32 29.55
CA CYS A 73 -1.76 13.27 30.49
C CYS A 73 -0.72 13.11 31.60
N LEU A 74 0.57 13.13 31.26
CA LEU A 74 1.65 13.02 32.24
C LEU A 74 1.70 14.24 33.18
N ALA A 75 1.37 15.43 32.70
CA ALA A 75 1.27 16.63 33.52
C ALA A 75 0.16 16.51 34.58
N VAL A 76 -0.99 15.94 34.22
CA VAL A 76 -2.10 15.68 35.15
C VAL A 76 -1.79 14.54 36.12
N ALA A 77 -1.12 13.48 35.65
CA ALA A 77 -0.76 12.32 36.48
C ALA A 77 0.31 12.64 37.54
N GLY A 78 1.13 13.68 37.34
CA GLY A 78 2.18 14.06 38.28
C GLY A 78 3.18 12.93 38.54
N ASN A 79 3.38 12.59 39.81
CA ASN A 79 4.28 11.51 40.28
C ASN A 79 3.57 10.16 40.51
N ASP A 80 2.27 10.07 40.26
CA ASP A 80 1.54 8.81 40.40
C ASP A 80 1.97 7.83 39.30
N LYS A 81 2.71 6.80 39.69
CA LYS A 81 3.23 5.78 38.77
C LYS A 81 2.12 5.04 38.02
N ALA A 82 1.02 4.69 38.70
CA ALA A 82 -0.08 3.95 38.09
C ALA A 82 -0.84 4.83 37.06
N ALA A 83 -1.05 6.11 37.37
CA ALA A 83 -1.65 7.06 36.45
C ALA A 83 -0.77 7.32 35.22
N ARG A 84 0.56 7.42 35.40
CA ARG A 84 1.52 7.60 34.30
C ARG A 84 1.56 6.41 33.35
N GLU A 85 1.52 5.17 33.87
CA GLU A 85 1.45 3.96 33.05
C GLU A 85 0.17 3.90 32.20
N GLN A 86 -0.95 4.40 32.74
CA GLN A 86 -2.20 4.51 31.97
C GLN A 86 -2.11 5.52 30.83
N CYS A 87 -1.36 6.62 30.98
CA CYS A 87 -1.17 7.59 29.91
C CYS A 87 -0.57 6.95 28.66
N ALA A 88 0.49 6.15 28.81
CA ALA A 88 1.13 5.45 27.68
C ALA A 88 0.20 4.44 26.98
N LYS A 89 -0.72 3.82 27.73
CA LYS A 89 -1.72 2.88 27.18
C LYS A 89 -2.87 3.59 26.46
N LYS A 90 -3.19 4.83 26.84
CA LYS A 90 -4.30 5.62 26.27
C LYS A 90 -3.93 6.28 24.94
N VAL A 91 -2.67 6.69 24.75
CA VAL A 91 -2.22 7.20 23.45
C VAL A 91 -2.01 6.04 22.48
N GLY A 92 -2.90 5.94 21.50
CA GLY A 92 -2.81 4.94 20.42
C GLY A 92 -1.52 5.04 19.59
N TYR A 93 -1.28 4.02 18.77
CA TYR A 93 -0.14 3.97 17.86
C TYR A 93 -0.46 4.65 16.52
N CYS A 94 0.54 5.30 15.92
CA CYS A 94 0.42 5.91 14.60
C CYS A 94 0.86 4.91 13.52
N SER A 95 -0.11 4.32 12.84
CA SER A 95 0.15 3.55 11.62
C SER A 95 -0.43 4.30 10.43
N THR A 96 0.41 4.61 9.44
CA THR A 96 -0.02 5.20 8.17
C THR A 96 0.88 4.65 7.09
N TYR A 97 0.27 4.22 5.99
CA TYR A 97 0.96 3.74 4.80
C TYR A 97 0.47 4.53 3.59
N ALA A 98 1.35 4.67 2.60
CA ALA A 98 0.98 5.22 1.30
C ALA A 98 0.29 4.13 0.48
N ASP A 99 -0.93 4.39 0.05
CA ASP A 99 -1.59 3.56 -0.96
C ASP A 99 -1.28 4.12 -2.36
N THR A 100 -0.49 3.37 -3.11
CA THR A 100 -0.05 3.70 -4.47
C THR A 100 -0.79 2.89 -5.55
N SER A 101 -1.73 2.03 -5.18
CA SER A 101 -2.48 1.17 -6.12
C SER A 101 -3.15 1.97 -7.24
N ALA A 102 -3.75 3.11 -6.89
CA ALA A 102 -4.34 4.04 -7.85
C ALA A 102 -3.31 4.63 -8.85
N CYS A 103 -2.04 4.77 -8.45
CA CYS A 103 -0.97 5.22 -9.34
C CYS A 103 -0.61 4.11 -10.36
N ASP A 104 -0.65 2.84 -9.95
CA ASP A 104 -0.45 1.70 -10.84
C ASP A 104 -1.60 1.50 -11.83
N GLU A 105 -2.84 1.73 -11.39
CA GLU A 105 -4.02 1.72 -12.26
C GLU A 105 -3.97 2.86 -13.29
N GLY A 106 -3.66 4.08 -12.84
CA GLY A 106 -3.48 5.23 -13.73
C GLY A 106 -2.37 5.02 -14.76
N TYR A 107 -1.25 4.41 -14.33
CA TYR A 107 -0.17 4.02 -15.22
C TYR A 107 -0.62 3.03 -16.29
N ARG A 108 -1.32 1.96 -15.90
CA ARG A 108 -1.83 0.95 -16.85
C ARG A 108 -2.74 1.57 -17.90
N SER A 109 -3.65 2.45 -17.49
CA SER A 109 -4.52 3.18 -18.42
C SER A 109 -3.73 4.05 -19.38
N CYS A 110 -2.75 4.81 -18.88
CA CYS A 110 -1.87 5.65 -19.70
C CYS A 110 -1.05 4.81 -20.71
N TYR A 111 -0.50 3.68 -20.25
CA TYR A 111 0.30 2.78 -21.05
C TYR A 111 -0.47 2.23 -22.27
N VAL A 112 -1.72 1.80 -22.05
CA VAL A 112 -2.60 1.33 -23.12
C VAL A 112 -2.97 2.45 -24.08
N GLN A 113 -3.23 3.67 -23.59
CA GLN A 113 -3.50 4.84 -24.44
C GLN A 113 -2.31 5.23 -25.32
N CYS A 114 -1.08 5.01 -24.85
CA CYS A 114 0.13 5.20 -25.65
C CYS A 114 0.37 4.10 -26.71
N GLY A 115 -0.55 3.13 -26.83
CA GLY A 115 -0.47 1.99 -27.74
C GLY A 115 0.34 0.81 -27.21
N GLY A 116 0.68 0.81 -25.92
CA GLY A 116 1.24 -0.35 -25.24
C GLY A 116 0.16 -1.40 -24.93
N GLN A 117 0.57 -2.62 -24.60
CA GLN A 117 -0.34 -3.68 -24.18
C GLN A 117 0.03 -4.20 -22.81
N VAL A 118 -0.99 -4.51 -22.00
CA VAL A 118 -0.84 -5.10 -20.68
C VAL A 118 -1.49 -6.47 -20.74
N VAL A 119 -0.71 -7.53 -20.61
CA VAL A 119 -1.21 -8.91 -20.60
C VAL A 119 -1.03 -9.50 -19.22
N LEU A 120 -2.01 -10.30 -18.81
CA LEU A 120 -1.89 -11.16 -17.63
C LEU A 120 -0.98 -12.33 -18.01
N GLU A 121 0.09 -12.53 -17.26
CA GLU A 121 0.82 -13.78 -17.24
C GLU A 121 0.11 -14.70 -16.24
N GLU A 122 -0.55 -15.71 -16.80
CA GLU A 122 -1.03 -16.87 -16.06
C GLU A 122 0.11 -17.89 -16.06
N ASP A 123 0.68 -18.16 -14.88
CA ASP A 123 1.67 -19.24 -14.66
C ASP A 123 1.01 -20.62 -14.75
#